data_AF-A0A559TEE2-F1
#
_entry.id   AF-A0A559TEE2-F1
#
_cell.length_a   1.000
_cell.length_b   1.000
_cell.length_c   1.000
_cell.angle_alpha   90.00
_cell.angle_beta   90.00
_cell.angle_gamma   90.00
#
_symmetry.space_group_name_H-M   'P 1'
#
loop_
_entity.id
_entity.type
_entity.pdbx_description
1 polymer ?
#
loop_
_entity_poly.entity_id
_entity_poly.type
_entity_poly.pdbx_seq_one_letter_code
_entity_poly.pdbx_strand_id
1 'polypeptide(L)'
;MIPQWLALLNRTHPPGAVTRFSAAAFELTAAINLRLALRLIKPTAECLARAEEVYERATLYSELREAGSASTVNAERQLADALKLLTAEMRTCDPGRSANDILAGHILTDERPNSFNHARRPEPPDTDREGIPHEVGDSDSLRLTSC
;
A
#
# COMPACT_ATOMS: atom_id res chain seq x y z
N MET A 1 2.38 -1.08 -14.16
CA MET A 1 0.95 -0.69 -14.26
C MET A 1 0.75 0.53 -13.37
N ILE A 2 0.12 1.60 -13.87
CA ILE A 2 -0.18 2.80 -13.06
C ILE A 2 -1.46 2.52 -12.25
N PRO A 3 -1.50 2.73 -10.93
CA PRO A 3 -2.72 2.60 -10.15
C PRO A 3 -3.83 3.51 -10.69
N GLN A 4 -5.07 3.02 -10.74
CA GLN A 4 -6.20 3.78 -11.30
C GLN A 4 -6.45 5.10 -10.56
N TRP A 5 -6.26 5.11 -9.22
CA TRP A 5 -6.37 6.32 -8.42
C TRP A 5 -5.33 7.39 -8.83
N LEU A 6 -4.12 6.97 -9.22
CA LEU A 6 -3.07 7.89 -9.66
C LEU A 6 -3.39 8.47 -11.04
N ALA A 7 -4.00 7.68 -11.93
CA ALA A 7 -4.49 8.18 -13.21
C ALA A 7 -5.58 9.26 -13.04
N LEU A 8 -6.45 9.12 -12.03
CA LEU A 8 -7.46 10.11 -11.69
C LEU A 8 -6.84 11.37 -11.10
N LEU A 9 -5.90 11.24 -10.14
CA LEU A 9 -5.21 12.40 -9.58
C LEU A 9 -4.42 13.20 -10.62
N ASN A 10 -3.85 12.54 -11.63
CA ASN A 10 -3.15 13.25 -12.70
C ASN A 10 -4.07 14.16 -13.51
N ARG A 11 -5.38 13.89 -13.56
CA ARG A 11 -6.39 14.74 -14.23
C ARG A 11 -6.82 15.95 -13.41
N THR A 12 -6.44 16.00 -12.14
CA THR A 12 -6.63 17.15 -11.25
C THR A 12 -5.53 18.21 -11.43
N HIS A 13 -4.45 17.89 -12.14
CA HIS A 13 -3.40 18.87 -12.38
C HIS A 13 -3.97 20.07 -13.14
N PRO A 14 -3.55 21.30 -12.75
CA PRO A 14 -3.92 22.48 -13.50
C PRO A 14 -3.44 22.26 -14.94
N PRO A 15 -4.30 22.48 -15.94
CA PRO A 15 -3.92 22.26 -17.33
C PRO A 15 -2.84 23.27 -17.80
N GLY A 16 -2.43 24.21 -16.93
CA GLY A 16 -1.51 25.30 -17.24
C GLY A 16 -2.23 26.43 -17.96
N ALA A 17 -1.49 27.26 -18.70
CA ALA A 17 -2.00 28.41 -19.46
C ALA A 17 -2.89 28.04 -20.67
N VAL A 18 -3.52 26.86 -20.70
CA VAL A 18 -4.46 26.51 -21.78
C VAL A 18 -5.70 27.39 -21.64
N THR A 19 -6.01 28.13 -22.69
CA THR A 19 -7.03 29.19 -22.69
C THR A 19 -8.46 28.67 -22.81
N ARG A 20 -8.69 27.36 -22.91
CA ARG A 20 -9.96 26.78 -23.40
C ARG A 20 -10.83 26.07 -22.36
N PHE A 21 -10.68 26.39 -21.08
CA PHE A 21 -11.58 25.88 -20.04
C PHE A 21 -12.03 27.02 -19.12
N SER A 22 -13.29 26.97 -18.68
CA SER A 22 -13.82 27.85 -17.64
C SER A 22 -13.31 27.41 -16.27
N ALA A 23 -13.09 28.36 -15.35
CA ALA A 23 -12.72 28.08 -13.96
C ALA A 23 -13.65 27.04 -13.29
N ALA A 24 -14.98 27.21 -13.42
CA ALA A 24 -15.97 26.28 -12.86
C ALA A 24 -15.85 24.85 -13.40
N ALA A 25 -15.59 24.68 -14.69
CA ALA A 25 -15.40 23.35 -15.28
C ALA A 25 -14.15 22.63 -14.75
N PHE A 26 -13.08 23.38 -14.48
CA PHE A 26 -11.87 22.81 -13.87
C PHE A 26 -12.12 22.42 -12.42
N GLU A 27 -12.73 23.29 -11.62
CA GLU A 27 -13.06 22.99 -10.22
C GLU A 27 -13.95 21.74 -10.09
N LEU A 28 -15.01 21.65 -10.91
CA LEU A 28 -15.87 20.47 -10.95
C LEU A 28 -15.10 19.20 -11.33
N THR A 29 -14.23 19.30 -12.34
CA THR A 29 -13.38 18.17 -12.77
C THR A 29 -12.43 17.75 -11.66
N ALA A 30 -11.85 18.70 -10.93
CA ALA A 30 -10.98 18.44 -9.81
C ALA A 30 -11.71 17.68 -8.68
N ALA A 31 -12.88 18.18 -8.28
CA ALA A 31 -13.72 17.56 -7.26
C ALA A 31 -14.10 16.11 -7.62
N ILE A 32 -14.52 15.88 -8.87
CA ILE A 32 -14.90 14.54 -9.35
C ILE A 32 -13.70 13.59 -9.31
N ASN A 33 -12.55 14.00 -9.84
CA ASN A 33 -11.36 13.15 -9.87
C ASN A 33 -10.84 12.82 -8.47
N LEU A 34 -10.82 13.81 -7.55
CA LEU A 34 -10.45 13.58 -6.15
C LEU A 34 -11.37 12.55 -5.48
N ARG A 35 -12.69 12.74 -5.62
CA ARG A 35 -13.68 11.84 -5.04
C ARG A 35 -13.57 10.42 -5.59
N LEU A 36 -13.31 10.28 -6.89
CA LEU A 36 -13.10 8.97 -7.51
C LEU A 36 -11.79 8.34 -7.04
N ALA A 37 -10.71 9.11 -6.94
CA ALA A 37 -9.41 8.60 -6.49
C ALA A 37 -9.49 8.08 -5.04
N LEU A 38 -10.12 8.83 -4.14
CA LEU A 38 -10.30 8.45 -2.74
C LEU A 38 -11.15 7.19 -2.55
N ARG A 39 -12.12 6.94 -3.44
CA ARG A 39 -12.97 5.74 -3.41
C ARG A 39 -12.23 4.45 -3.77
N LEU A 40 -11.06 4.57 -4.41
CA LEU A 40 -10.26 3.42 -4.85
C LEU A 40 -9.24 2.97 -3.80
N ILE A 41 -9.17 3.65 -2.66
CA ILE A 41 -8.31 3.32 -1.53
C ILE A 41 -9.12 3.24 -0.24
N LYS A 42 -8.47 2.85 0.87
CA LYS A 42 -9.02 3.01 2.21
C LYS A 42 -8.41 4.29 2.83
N PRO A 43 -9.02 5.47 2.65
CA PRO A 43 -8.39 6.72 3.05
C PRO A 43 -8.25 6.82 4.57
N THR A 44 -7.07 7.24 5.02
CA THR A 44 -6.81 7.70 6.39
C THR A 44 -7.35 9.11 6.59
N ALA A 45 -7.38 9.58 7.84
CA ALA A 45 -7.72 10.97 8.14
C ALA A 45 -6.76 11.97 7.45
N GLU A 46 -5.46 11.64 7.39
CA GLU A 46 -4.46 12.44 6.69
C GLU A 46 -4.72 12.45 5.17
N CYS A 47 -5.01 11.29 4.56
CA CYS A 47 -5.43 11.18 3.16
C CYS A 47 -6.62 12.13 2.84
N LEU A 48 -7.60 12.22 3.75
CA LEU A 48 -8.76 13.12 3.59
C LEU A 48 -8.39 14.59 3.75
N ALA A 49 -7.59 14.94 4.76
CA ALA A 49 -7.14 16.32 4.98
C ALA A 49 -6.32 16.85 3.79
N ARG A 50 -5.45 16.01 3.21
CA ARG A 50 -4.70 16.35 2.00
C ARG A 50 -5.60 16.52 0.78
N ALA A 51 -6.66 15.73 0.66
CA ALA A 51 -7.60 15.88 -0.44
C ALA A 51 -8.43 17.16 -0.34
N GLU A 52 -8.81 17.55 0.88
CA GLU A 52 -9.44 18.85 1.15
C GLU A 52 -8.50 20.01 0.81
N GLU A 53 -7.23 19.94 1.23
CA GLU A 53 -6.21 20.92 0.85
C GLU A 53 -6.08 21.04 -0.68
N VAL A 54 -6.02 19.92 -1.41
CA VAL A 54 -5.98 19.95 -2.88
C VAL A 54 -7.23 20.63 -3.47
N TYR A 55 -8.41 20.36 -2.93
CA TYR A 55 -9.64 20.97 -3.39
C TYR A 55 -9.64 22.48 -3.17
N GLU A 56 -9.24 22.95 -1.98
CA GLU A 56 -9.09 24.39 -1.68
C GLU A 56 -8.12 25.09 -2.65
N ARG A 57 -6.97 24.46 -2.93
CA ARG A 57 -6.00 25.01 -3.90
C ARG A 57 -6.55 25.03 -5.33
N ALA A 58 -7.36 24.04 -5.70
CA ALA A 58 -8.02 24.00 -7.01
C ALA A 58 -9.06 25.13 -7.15
N THR A 59 -9.86 25.38 -6.12
CA THR A 59 -10.80 26.50 -6.08
C THR A 59 -10.06 27.85 -6.16
N LEU A 60 -9.02 28.05 -5.33
CA LEU A 60 -8.21 29.28 -5.37
C LEU A 60 -7.57 29.53 -6.75
N TYR A 61 -7.00 28.49 -7.37
CA TYR A 61 -6.46 28.58 -8.72
C TYR A 61 -7.54 29.01 -9.73
N SER A 62 -8.73 28.42 -9.63
CA SER A 62 -9.87 28.70 -10.49
C SER A 62 -10.31 30.16 -10.39
N GLU A 63 -10.48 30.66 -9.17
CA GLU A 63 -10.87 32.04 -8.88
C GLU A 63 -9.85 33.05 -9.42
N LEU A 64 -8.56 32.82 -9.14
CA LEU A 64 -7.48 33.71 -9.58
C LEU A 64 -7.33 33.72 -11.10
N ARG A 65 -7.52 32.55 -11.74
CA ARG A 65 -7.47 32.43 -13.19
C ARG A 65 -8.65 33.15 -13.85
N GLU A 66 -9.86 33.00 -13.31
CA GLU A 66 -11.06 33.70 -13.80
C GLU A 66 -10.90 35.22 -13.67
N ALA A 67 -10.28 35.67 -12.57
CA ALA A 67 -9.96 37.08 -12.35
C ALA A 67 -8.80 37.61 -13.21
N GLY A 68 -8.12 36.76 -14.00
CA GLY A 68 -6.94 37.15 -14.78
C GLY A 68 -5.75 37.59 -13.90
N SER A 69 -5.68 37.10 -12.67
CA SER A 69 -4.69 37.55 -11.68
C SER A 69 -3.28 37.05 -11.99
N ALA A 70 -2.28 37.91 -11.81
CA ALA A 70 -0.87 37.54 -11.89
C ALA A 70 -0.47 36.47 -10.85
N SER A 71 -1.23 36.36 -9.75
CA SER A 71 -1.01 35.34 -8.70
C SER A 71 -1.39 33.92 -9.12
N THR A 72 -2.02 33.73 -10.29
CA THR A 72 -2.44 32.41 -10.81
C THR A 72 -1.26 31.43 -10.88
N VAL A 73 -0.08 31.89 -11.28
CA VAL A 73 1.12 31.03 -11.37
C VAL A 73 1.55 30.50 -9.99
N ASN A 74 1.38 31.30 -8.94
CA ASN A 74 1.68 30.87 -7.59
C ASN A 74 0.63 29.86 -7.09
N ALA A 75 -0.65 30.09 -7.37
CA ALA A 75 -1.72 29.16 -7.02
C ALA A 75 -1.58 27.82 -7.77
N GLU A 76 -1.14 27.85 -9.04
CA GLU A 76 -0.83 26.66 -9.82
C GLU A 76 0.25 25.81 -9.14
N ARG A 77 1.32 26.46 -8.67
CA ARG A 77 2.40 25.78 -7.93
C ARG A 77 1.90 25.19 -6.62
N GLN A 78 1.11 25.95 -5.85
CA GLN A 78 0.54 25.46 -4.59
C GLN A 78 -0.36 24.24 -4.81
N LEU A 79 -1.18 24.24 -5.86
CA LEU A 79 -2.00 23.10 -6.23
C LEU A 79 -1.13 21.89 -6.62
N ALA A 80 -0.09 22.10 -7.43
CA ALA A 80 0.82 21.03 -7.82
C ALA A 80 1.54 20.43 -6.61
N ASP A 81 1.94 21.24 -5.63
CA ASP A 81 2.59 20.76 -4.41
C ASP A 81 1.61 20.01 -3.50
N ALA A 82 0.37 20.49 -3.34
CA ALA A 82 -0.68 19.76 -2.63
C ALA A 82 -0.97 18.39 -3.28
N LEU A 83 -1.02 18.32 -4.62
CA LEU A 83 -1.20 17.06 -5.35
C LEU A 83 -0.05 16.07 -5.12
N LYS A 84 1.20 16.55 -5.01
CA LYS A 84 2.34 15.69 -4.67
C LYS A 84 2.21 15.10 -3.27
N LEU A 85 1.80 15.92 -2.30
CA LEU A 85 1.61 15.48 -0.91
C LEU A 85 0.48 14.45 -0.81
N LEU A 86 -0.69 14.72 -1.43
CA LEU A 86 -1.78 13.76 -1.50
C LEU A 86 -1.34 12.46 -2.20
N THR A 87 -0.58 12.55 -3.29
CA THR A 87 -0.09 11.37 -3.99
C THR A 87 0.84 10.52 -3.11
N ALA A 88 1.69 11.16 -2.31
CA ALA A 88 2.56 10.45 -1.37
C ALA A 88 1.74 9.74 -0.29
N GLU A 89 0.75 10.41 0.30
CA GLU A 89 -0.13 9.84 1.31
C GLU A 89 -1.02 8.72 0.74
N MET A 90 -1.58 8.89 -0.46
CA MET A 90 -2.37 7.83 -1.09
C MET A 90 -1.55 6.56 -1.39
N ARG A 91 -0.22 6.66 -1.57
CA ARG A 91 0.66 5.48 -1.69
C ARG A 91 0.82 4.74 -0.37
N THR A 92 0.71 5.41 0.77
CA THR A 92 0.73 4.75 2.10
C THR A 92 -0.65 4.15 2.41
N CYS A 93 -1.74 4.80 1.96
CA CYS A 93 -3.12 4.36 2.11
C CYS A 93 -3.55 3.22 1.15
N ASP A 94 -2.76 2.88 0.12
CA ASP A 94 -3.06 1.84 -0.87
C ASP A 94 -2.42 0.49 -0.48
N PRO A 95 -3.18 -0.46 0.13
CA PRO A 95 -2.64 -1.73 0.59
C PRO A 95 -2.21 -2.67 -0.55
N GLY A 96 -2.46 -2.33 -1.82
CA GLY A 96 -2.04 -3.11 -2.98
C GLY A 96 -0.52 -3.22 -3.17
N ARG A 97 0.30 -2.52 -2.37
CA ARG A 97 1.77 -2.57 -2.47
C ARG A 97 2.53 -3.04 -1.23
N SER A 98 1.92 -3.29 -0.07
CA SER A 98 2.75 -3.62 1.09
C SER A 98 2.11 -4.55 2.13
N ALA A 99 2.19 -5.84 1.85
CA ALA A 99 2.51 -6.82 2.90
C ALA A 99 3.99 -7.25 2.84
N ASN A 100 4.66 -7.09 1.69
CA ASN A 100 6.06 -7.50 1.49
C ASN A 100 7.08 -6.37 1.74
N ASP A 101 6.71 -5.09 1.64
CA ASP A 101 7.65 -3.98 1.83
C ASP A 101 7.84 -3.61 3.32
N ILE A 102 6.91 -4.00 4.21
CA ILE A 102 7.02 -3.77 5.68
C ILE A 102 7.98 -4.78 6.35
N LEU A 103 8.18 -5.97 5.78
CA LEU A 103 9.06 -7.01 6.33
C LEU A 103 10.56 -6.70 6.16
N ALA A 104 10.94 -5.81 5.23
CA ALA A 104 12.33 -5.41 5.05
C ALA A 104 12.83 -4.42 6.12
N GLY A 105 11.94 -3.69 6.79
CA GLY A 105 12.32 -2.70 7.81
C GLY A 105 12.53 -3.27 9.22
N HIS A 106 12.02 -4.47 9.51
CA HIS A 106 12.00 -5.04 10.86
C HIS A 106 13.09 -6.10 11.15
N ILE A 107 13.92 -6.48 10.19
CA ILE A 107 14.89 -7.59 10.35
C ILE A 107 16.33 -7.11 10.66
N LEU A 108 16.63 -5.80 10.67
CA LEU A 108 18.00 -5.31 10.91
C LEU A 108 18.22 -4.59 12.25
N THR A 109 17.72 -5.15 13.34
CA THR A 109 18.29 -4.89 14.68
C THR A 109 18.24 -6.16 15.53
N ASP A 110 19.06 -7.15 15.19
CA ASP A 110 19.55 -8.11 16.17
C ASP A 110 21.06 -8.29 15.99
N GLU A 111 21.82 -7.45 16.68
CA GLU A 111 23.19 -7.77 17.04
C GLU A 111 23.34 -7.74 18.57
N ARG A 112 23.13 -8.93 19.16
CA ARG A 112 23.92 -9.60 20.23
C ARG A 112 23.96 -9.01 21.65
N PRO A 113 23.96 -9.88 22.69
CA PRO A 113 25.23 -10.56 23.05
C PRO A 113 25.07 -12.03 23.48
N ASN A 114 25.94 -12.91 22.95
CA ASN A 114 26.16 -14.26 23.49
C ASN A 114 27.42 -14.22 24.36
N SER A 115 27.24 -14.31 25.68
CA SER A 115 28.34 -14.49 26.64
C SER A 115 28.11 -15.78 27.43
N PHE A 116 29.01 -16.73 27.20
CA PHE A 116 29.53 -17.77 28.11
C PHE A 116 28.59 -18.37 29.16
N ASN A 117 28.36 -19.69 29.05
CA ASN A 117 28.72 -20.63 30.12
C ASN A 117 28.82 -22.07 29.60
N HIS A 118 30.04 -22.61 29.63
CA HIS A 118 30.35 -24.04 29.60
C HIS A 118 30.27 -24.59 31.03
N ALA A 119 29.50 -25.67 31.25
CA ALA A 119 29.80 -26.63 32.32
C ALA A 119 29.12 -28.01 32.11
N ARG A 120 29.95 -28.99 31.75
CA ARG A 120 29.99 -30.43 32.13
C ARG A 120 28.86 -31.42 31.73
N ARG A 121 29.25 -32.35 30.84
CA ARG A 121 28.86 -33.78 30.75
C ARG A 121 29.13 -34.53 32.09
N PRO A 122 28.49 -35.67 32.41
CA PRO A 122 28.78 -36.95 31.72
C PRO A 122 27.57 -37.84 31.37
N GLU A 123 27.79 -38.73 30.41
CA GLU A 123 26.94 -39.82 29.91
C GLU A 123 27.46 -41.18 30.48
N PRO A 124 26.91 -42.37 30.11
CA PRO A 124 25.74 -43.14 30.58
C PRO A 124 26.19 -44.46 31.31
N PRO A 125 25.39 -45.54 31.48
CA PRO A 125 25.35 -46.58 30.43
C PRO A 125 24.06 -47.42 30.32
N ASP A 126 24.10 -48.22 29.25
CA ASP A 126 23.10 -49.09 28.60
C ASP A 126 22.42 -50.18 29.46
N THR A 127 21.21 -50.54 29.04
CA THR A 127 20.79 -51.95 29.05
C THR A 127 20.06 -52.29 27.75
N ASP A 128 20.75 -53.08 26.95
CA ASP A 128 20.23 -53.84 25.82
C ASP A 128 19.02 -54.69 26.22
N ARG A 129 18.00 -54.74 25.36
CA ARG A 129 17.21 -55.97 25.22
C ARG A 129 16.67 -56.13 23.80
N GLU A 130 17.29 -57.08 23.12
CA GLU A 130 16.94 -57.65 21.82
C GLU A 130 15.58 -58.40 21.83
N GLY A 131 14.99 -58.51 20.63
CA GLY A 131 14.04 -59.55 20.22
C GLY A 131 12.55 -59.19 20.38
N ILE A 132 11.62 -59.46 19.46
CA ILE A 132 11.52 -60.37 18.31
C ILE A 132 10.34 -59.85 17.42
N PRO A 133 10.34 -60.00 16.09
CA PRO A 133 9.15 -59.81 15.24
C PRO A 133 8.33 -61.12 15.10
N HIS A 134 7.00 -61.06 15.26
CA HIS A 134 6.07 -62.14 14.87
C HIS A 134 5.13 -61.59 13.78
N GLU A 135 5.28 -62.08 12.54
CA GLU A 135 4.47 -63.15 11.89
C GLU A 135 3.06 -62.68 11.48
N VAL A 136 2.84 -62.45 10.18
CA VAL A 136 2.33 -63.41 9.17
C VAL A 136 0.90 -63.90 9.51
N GLY A 137 -0.07 -63.31 8.83
CA GLY A 137 -1.46 -63.75 8.76
C GLY A 137 -1.97 -63.53 7.34
N ASP A 138 -2.00 -64.62 6.59
CA ASP A 138 -2.39 -64.76 5.20
C ASP A 138 -3.92 -64.83 5.03
N SER A 139 -4.35 -64.63 3.79
CA SER A 139 -5.56 -65.15 3.16
C SER A 139 -6.89 -64.38 3.18
N ASP A 140 -7.28 -64.07 1.93
CA ASP A 140 -8.60 -64.24 1.32
C ASP A 140 -9.70 -63.19 1.53
N SER A 141 -9.92 -62.36 0.49
CA SER A 141 -10.93 -62.67 -0.53
C SER A 141 -11.19 -61.50 -1.49
N LEU A 142 -10.76 -61.71 -2.74
CA LEU A 142 -11.51 -61.56 -3.99
C LEU A 142 -12.71 -60.58 -4.10
N ARG A 143 -12.61 -59.79 -5.18
CA ARG A 143 -13.66 -59.39 -6.18
C ARG A 143 -14.45 -58.09 -5.93
N LEU A 144 -14.26 -57.11 -6.84
CA LEU A 144 -15.22 -56.65 -7.90
C LEU A 144 -16.40 -55.88 -7.29
N THR A 145 -16.81 -54.68 -7.69
CA THR A 145 -16.78 -53.98 -8.98
C THR A 145 -17.17 -52.51 -8.74
N SER A 146 -16.72 -51.66 -9.66
CA SER A 146 -17.16 -50.28 -9.88
C SER A 146 -18.68 -50.12 -9.93
N CYS A 147 -19.16 -48.99 -9.41
CA CYS A 147 -20.25 -48.19 -9.96
C CYS A 147 -19.79 -46.74 -9.96
#